data_AF-A0A8S3RTU1-F1
#
_entry.id   AF-A0A8S3RTU1-F1
#
_cell.length_a   1.000
_cell.length_b   1.000
_cell.length_c   1.000
_cell.angle_alpha   90.00
_cell.angle_beta   90.00
_cell.angle_gamma   90.00
#
_symmetry.space_group_name_H-M   'P 1'
#
loop_
_entity.id
_entity.type
_entity.pdbx_description
1 polymer ?
#
loop_
_entity_poly.entity_id
_entity_poly.type
_entity_poly.pdbx_seq_one_letter_code
_entity_poly.pdbx_strand_id
1 'polypeptide(L)'
;MGVVRCAVGPPPGSATGVIHSGNAVKDLDQFLQLPRALCDAEGIPEKGQKATAANVFKNIYSDAFLLQVPKAPVSSKTTVIIDGMFIINTSPLASHQTFGDYGDFLFNRWIIKYYNQYTANEVHLLFDDPNRNGVSPKDIERTRRNTVVQEPVVRTCISSDTPLLSNWRNFIAVRHQKRLLVNFLSEYFLSLSLTYFSTNQCCFVTAGGFDDDRKDRAISILKGQVVDYDLASGNHEEADTRVWLHASVTTADQVIIYSPDTDVFFIGLPLVSDLNKTVYVQLRDSPYNNSFLSMDKLVKCITLNDSLLQGIDSVLICMQLLFIYSGCDFVSYFRGCGKKTFFDVFRKHASFIVGNGSFSDVHGHNGLYSFYRLICSVYFSKHRAAFQPYSTPKSLFDSISEGDLHEKHISFISAIREKLWERVVTEVEMMPNHEALKLHWMRCCWVFDYWSQSTSNTHALSDLSKCGWQITDNRLEIVWDTVLNFQKVEKTVEWYTKGCGCKTGCKTNRCKCRKAQNENCDGFCGPGCKCVNCFNVPDSGDQVLDMSIDLDDVISDDTEEFEDPVEVEQPELDGLVEQLDQTDDYWLFSTEEI
;
A
#
# COMPACT_ATOMS: atom_id res chain seq x y z
N MET A 1 17.71 -28.50 35.16
CA MET A 1 18.17 -27.13 34.85
C MET A 1 17.71 -26.91 33.41
N GLY A 2 16.74 -26.04 33.12
CA GLY A 2 16.82 -24.58 33.33
C GLY A 2 17.75 -24.03 32.24
N VAL A 3 17.25 -23.39 31.20
CA VAL A 3 16.77 -21.99 31.24
C VAL A 3 15.38 -21.78 30.61
N VAL A 4 14.59 -20.93 31.26
CA VAL A 4 13.31 -20.35 30.79
C VAL A 4 13.58 -19.08 29.98
N ARG A 5 12.84 -18.82 28.89
CA ARG A 5 12.67 -17.45 28.36
C ARG A 5 11.23 -17.14 27.94
N CYS A 6 10.62 -16.23 28.69
CA CYS A 6 9.54 -15.35 28.23
C CYS A 6 10.13 -13.95 27.98
N ALA A 7 9.60 -13.21 27.02
CA ALA A 7 9.62 -11.73 26.94
C ALA A 7 8.52 -11.29 25.94
N VAL A 8 7.89 -10.11 26.00
CA VAL A 8 8.25 -8.86 26.71
C VAL A 8 7.01 -8.25 27.41
N GLY A 9 7.25 -7.44 28.46
CA GLY A 9 6.34 -6.47 29.10
C GLY A 9 7.20 -5.53 29.99
N PRO A 10 6.68 -4.77 30.99
CA PRO A 10 5.29 -4.43 31.39
C PRO A 10 5.07 -2.90 31.05
N PRO A 11 4.54 -1.95 31.87
CA PRO A 11 3.60 -1.92 33.03
C PRO A 11 2.45 -0.86 32.87
N PRO A 12 1.65 -0.50 33.93
CA PRO A 12 1.25 -1.24 35.12
C PRO A 12 -0.28 -1.51 35.16
N GLY A 13 -0.70 -2.73 35.50
CA GLY A 13 -2.11 -3.10 35.68
C GLY A 13 -2.46 -4.53 35.23
N SER A 14 -1.58 -5.15 34.45
CA SER A 14 -1.70 -6.52 33.96
C SER A 14 -1.48 -7.57 35.06
N ALA A 15 -2.47 -8.43 35.30
CA ALA A 15 -2.30 -9.63 36.10
C ALA A 15 -1.66 -10.74 35.25
N THR A 16 -0.44 -11.15 35.59
CA THR A 16 0.30 -12.20 34.89
C THR A 16 -0.12 -13.59 35.38
N GLY A 17 -0.62 -14.43 34.47
CA GLY A 17 -0.87 -15.86 34.71
C GLY A 17 -0.53 -16.66 33.45
N VAL A 18 0.27 -17.72 33.60
CA VAL A 18 0.57 -18.66 32.51
C VAL A 18 -0.66 -19.53 32.26
N ILE A 19 -1.14 -19.57 31.01
CA ILE A 19 -2.33 -20.35 30.63
C ILE A 19 -1.89 -21.72 30.10
N HIS A 20 -2.04 -22.76 30.92
CA HIS A 20 -2.10 -24.15 30.45
C HIS A 20 -3.58 -24.56 30.37
N SER A 21 -4.20 -24.43 29.19
CA SER A 21 -5.64 -24.62 29.05
C SER A 21 -6.10 -26.07 28.81
N GLY A 22 -5.21 -26.98 28.39
CA GLY A 22 -5.47 -28.43 28.21
C GLY A 22 -6.46 -28.82 27.10
N ASN A 23 -7.41 -27.94 26.77
CA ASN A 23 -8.40 -28.09 25.73
C ASN A 23 -8.03 -27.23 24.52
N ALA A 24 -8.30 -27.77 23.32
CA ALA A 24 -8.42 -26.96 22.11
C ALA A 24 -9.54 -25.94 22.31
N VAL A 25 -9.26 -24.67 22.01
CA VAL A 25 -10.17 -23.55 22.25
C VAL A 25 -11.13 -23.40 21.05
N LYS A 26 -11.94 -24.44 20.81
CA LYS A 26 -12.67 -24.63 19.55
C LYS A 26 -13.86 -23.67 19.34
N ASP A 27 -14.46 -23.18 20.43
CA ASP A 27 -15.64 -22.30 20.39
C ASP A 27 -15.30 -20.80 20.27
N LEU A 28 -14.01 -20.43 20.26
CA LEU A 28 -13.65 -19.02 20.24
C LEU A 28 -13.29 -18.54 18.85
N ASP A 29 -14.11 -17.61 18.37
CA ASP A 29 -13.71 -16.80 17.24
C ASP A 29 -12.42 -16.03 17.53
N GLN A 30 -12.29 -15.38 18.70
CA GLN A 30 -11.21 -14.43 18.98
C GLN A 30 -11.01 -14.22 20.50
N PHE A 31 -9.77 -14.04 20.97
CA PHE A 31 -9.45 -13.49 22.30
C PHE A 31 -8.96 -12.04 22.23
N LEU A 32 -8.34 -11.62 21.13
CA LEU A 32 -7.86 -10.25 20.98
C LEU A 32 -8.97 -9.37 20.40
N GLN A 33 -9.25 -8.24 21.03
CA GLN A 33 -10.33 -7.34 20.60
C GLN A 33 -10.13 -6.88 19.15
N LEU A 34 -8.89 -6.61 18.75
CA LEU A 34 -8.52 -6.13 17.42
C LEU A 34 -8.12 -7.28 16.47
N PRO A 35 -8.51 -7.22 15.17
CA PRO A 35 -8.15 -8.22 14.18
C PRO A 35 -6.65 -8.11 13.82
N ARG A 36 -5.82 -8.87 14.53
CA ARG A 36 -4.34 -8.80 14.49
C ARG A 36 -3.69 -8.99 13.13
N ALA A 37 -4.36 -9.69 12.21
CA ALA A 37 -3.87 -9.81 10.83
C ALA A 37 -4.01 -8.51 10.01
N LEU A 38 -4.70 -7.49 10.54
CA LEU A 38 -4.94 -6.19 9.91
C LEU A 38 -4.49 -4.99 10.77
N CYS A 39 -4.04 -5.18 12.02
CA CYS A 39 -3.52 -4.07 12.83
C CYS A 39 -2.62 -4.49 14.01
N ASP A 40 -1.75 -3.55 14.41
CA ASP A 40 -0.93 -3.64 15.62
C ASP A 40 -1.74 -3.40 16.91
N ALA A 41 -1.10 -3.47 18.09
CA ALA A 41 -1.80 -3.53 19.38
C ALA A 41 -2.54 -2.23 19.71
N GLU A 42 -2.13 -1.16 19.06
CA GLU A 42 -2.59 0.21 19.11
C GLU A 42 -3.70 0.48 18.07
N GLY A 43 -3.99 -0.49 17.19
CA GLY A 43 -5.00 -0.40 16.14
C GLY A 43 -4.53 0.30 14.87
N ILE A 44 -3.22 0.46 14.68
CA ILE A 44 -2.62 1.04 13.47
C ILE A 44 -2.56 -0.06 12.39
N PRO A 45 -2.91 0.25 11.12
CA PRO A 45 -2.84 -0.71 10.01
C PRO A 45 -1.49 -1.41 9.84
N GLU A 46 -1.54 -2.70 9.49
CA GLU A 46 -0.34 -3.45 9.11
C GLU A 46 0.32 -2.88 7.85
N LYS A 47 1.64 -2.99 7.81
CA LYS A 47 2.51 -2.50 6.74
C LYS A 47 3.09 -3.66 5.93
N GLY A 48 3.34 -3.39 4.65
CA GLY A 48 4.10 -4.26 3.77
C GLY A 48 4.80 -3.47 2.67
N GLN A 49 5.66 -4.16 1.93
CA GLN A 49 6.43 -3.56 0.83
C GLN A 49 5.59 -3.49 -0.45
N LYS A 50 5.45 -2.28 -1.03
CA LYS A 50 4.76 -2.07 -2.32
C LYS A 50 5.54 -2.68 -3.50
N ALA A 51 6.86 -2.48 -3.51
CA ALA A 51 7.77 -2.80 -4.62
C ALA A 51 7.71 -4.26 -5.10
N THR A 52 7.38 -5.21 -4.21
CA THR A 52 7.20 -6.63 -4.54
C THR A 52 6.21 -6.86 -5.68
N ALA A 53 5.18 -6.01 -5.84
CA ALA A 53 4.20 -6.16 -6.91
C ALA A 53 4.76 -5.88 -8.31
N ALA A 54 5.60 -4.85 -8.46
CA ALA A 54 6.26 -4.55 -9.73
C ALA A 54 7.19 -5.70 -10.15
N ASN A 55 7.94 -6.29 -9.20
CA ASN A 55 8.80 -7.44 -9.45
C ASN A 55 8.01 -8.70 -9.86
N VAL A 56 6.84 -8.94 -9.26
CA VAL A 56 5.93 -10.02 -9.69
C VAL A 56 5.48 -9.81 -11.14
N PHE A 57 5.09 -8.60 -11.51
CA PHE A 57 4.68 -8.27 -12.88
C PHE A 57 5.84 -8.39 -13.87
N LYS A 58 7.05 -7.98 -13.48
CA LYS A 58 8.27 -8.10 -14.29
C LYS A 58 8.65 -9.55 -14.59
N ASN A 59 8.47 -10.44 -13.61
CA ASN A 59 8.76 -11.86 -13.75
C ASN A 59 7.72 -12.62 -14.60
N ILE A 60 6.46 -12.16 -14.62
CA ILE A 60 5.37 -12.84 -15.35
C ILE A 60 5.18 -12.24 -16.75
N TYR A 61 5.33 -10.93 -16.89
CA TYR A 61 5.00 -10.15 -18.09
C TYR A 61 6.22 -9.37 -18.62
N SER A 62 7.40 -10.00 -18.64
CA SER A 62 8.68 -9.40 -19.01
C SER A 62 8.65 -8.57 -20.29
N ASP A 63 7.89 -9.00 -21.30
CA ASP A 63 7.80 -8.37 -22.62
C ASP A 63 7.20 -6.95 -22.60
N ALA A 64 6.48 -6.61 -21.53
CA ALA A 64 5.93 -5.28 -21.28
C ALA A 64 6.97 -4.30 -20.70
N PHE A 65 8.08 -4.80 -20.15
CA PHE A 65 9.14 -4.00 -19.54
C PHE A 65 10.24 -3.72 -20.57
N LEU A 66 10.65 -2.45 -20.66
CA LEU A 66 11.56 -1.92 -21.66
C LEU A 66 12.72 -1.19 -20.98
N LEU A 67 13.92 -1.27 -21.55
CA LEU A 67 15.06 -0.47 -21.08
C LEU A 67 14.95 1.00 -21.51
N GLN A 68 14.26 1.27 -22.62
CA GLN A 68 14.07 2.60 -23.18
C GLN A 68 12.68 2.72 -23.83
N VAL A 69 12.12 3.92 -23.81
CA VAL A 69 10.87 4.23 -24.52
C VAL A 69 11.14 4.28 -26.03
N PRO A 70 10.36 3.57 -26.87
CA PRO A 70 10.45 3.67 -28.33
C PRO A 70 10.18 5.12 -28.80
N LYS A 71 11.06 5.64 -29.66
CA LYS A 71 10.91 6.97 -30.26
C LYS A 71 9.56 7.07 -30.98
N ALA A 72 8.80 8.12 -30.68
CA ALA A 72 7.53 8.40 -31.34
C ALA A 72 7.70 8.55 -32.87
N PRO A 73 6.67 8.17 -33.68
CA PRO A 73 6.62 8.53 -35.09
C PRO A 73 6.73 10.05 -35.29
N VAL A 74 7.35 10.50 -36.38
CA VAL A 74 7.57 11.94 -36.66
C VAL A 74 6.26 12.74 -36.76
N SER A 75 5.16 12.09 -37.12
CA SER A 75 3.81 12.67 -37.19
C SER A 75 3.08 12.71 -35.84
N SER A 76 3.57 11.99 -34.83
CA SER A 76 2.91 11.86 -33.53
C SER A 76 3.44 12.88 -32.55
N LYS A 77 2.59 13.29 -31.61
CA LYS A 77 2.97 14.13 -30.49
C LYS A 77 3.34 13.30 -29.26
N THR A 78 4.27 13.83 -28.47
CA THR A 78 4.71 13.23 -27.20
C THR A 78 4.46 14.18 -26.03
N THR A 79 3.87 13.68 -24.95
CA THR A 79 3.73 14.37 -23.67
C THR A 79 4.52 13.65 -22.59
N VAL A 80 5.32 14.39 -21.84
CA VAL A 80 6.00 13.89 -20.63
C VAL A 80 5.22 14.39 -19.41
N ILE A 81 4.85 13.50 -18.51
CA ILE A 81 4.17 13.84 -17.25
C ILE A 81 5.09 13.45 -16.11
N ILE A 82 5.48 14.41 -15.28
CA ILE A 82 6.45 14.25 -14.19
C ILE A 82 5.72 14.34 -12.86
N ASP A 83 5.95 13.34 -12.01
CA ASP A 83 5.60 13.37 -10.61
C ASP A 83 6.54 14.33 -9.86
N GLY A 84 5.98 15.46 -9.46
CA GLY A 84 6.66 16.52 -8.73
C GLY A 84 7.10 16.10 -7.33
N MET A 85 6.36 15.18 -6.70
CA MET A 85 6.68 14.68 -5.36
C MET A 85 7.90 13.78 -5.37
N PHE A 86 8.16 13.10 -6.50
CA PHE A 86 9.42 12.41 -6.71
C PHE A 86 10.61 13.40 -6.81
N ILE A 87 10.53 14.42 -7.67
CA ILE A 87 11.70 15.26 -7.96
C ILE A 87 12.18 16.09 -6.76
N ILE A 88 11.28 16.54 -5.88
CA ILE A 88 11.62 17.34 -4.68
C ILE A 88 12.35 16.55 -3.59
N ASN A 89 12.37 15.22 -3.67
CA ASN A 89 13.21 14.39 -2.79
C ASN A 89 14.66 14.29 -3.30
N THR A 90 15.00 14.90 -4.45
CA THR A 90 16.40 15.03 -4.90
C THR A 90 17.13 16.01 -3.97
N SER A 91 18.22 15.57 -3.32
CA SER A 91 19.06 16.45 -2.51
C SER A 91 19.65 17.61 -3.33
N PRO A 92 19.77 18.83 -2.78
CA PRO A 92 20.61 19.88 -3.35
C PRO A 92 22.08 19.45 -3.41
N LEU A 93 22.82 20.01 -4.36
CA LEU A 93 24.28 19.87 -4.43
C LEU A 93 24.94 20.85 -3.45
N ALA A 94 26.16 20.54 -3.00
CA ALA A 94 26.91 21.39 -2.06
C ALA A 94 27.23 22.80 -2.60
N SER A 95 27.17 23.00 -3.92
CA SER A 95 27.34 24.30 -4.58
C SER A 95 26.10 25.18 -4.54
N HIS A 96 24.90 24.62 -4.30
CA HIS A 96 23.66 25.41 -4.23
C HIS A 96 23.59 26.15 -2.90
N GLN A 97 23.36 27.46 -2.95
CA GLN A 97 23.29 28.32 -1.76
C GLN A 97 21.85 28.74 -1.47
N THR A 98 21.00 28.81 -2.50
CA THR A 98 19.65 29.37 -2.46
C THR A 98 18.58 28.42 -3.03
N PHE A 99 17.31 28.66 -2.71
CA PHE A 99 16.20 27.92 -3.30
C PHE A 99 16.06 28.18 -4.82
N GLY A 100 16.54 29.32 -5.32
CA GLY A 100 16.70 29.60 -6.75
C GLY A 100 17.66 28.62 -7.42
N ASP A 101 18.89 28.49 -6.89
CA ASP A 101 19.90 27.53 -7.41
C ASP A 101 19.35 26.09 -7.46
N TYR A 102 18.62 25.69 -6.40
CA TYR A 102 17.98 24.38 -6.33
C TYR A 102 16.84 24.24 -7.35
N GLY A 103 16.04 25.29 -7.55
CA GLY A 103 15.01 25.36 -8.59
C GLY A 103 15.61 25.17 -9.98
N ASP A 104 16.64 25.96 -10.33
CA ASP A 104 17.33 25.89 -11.63
C ASP A 104 17.91 24.50 -11.87
N PHE A 105 18.53 23.90 -10.84
CA PHE A 105 19.01 22.52 -10.89
C PHE A 105 17.89 21.51 -11.19
N LEU A 106 16.76 21.57 -10.47
CA LEU A 106 15.63 20.68 -10.72
C LEU A 106 15.02 20.89 -12.12
N PHE A 107 14.88 22.14 -12.55
CA PHE A 107 14.32 22.50 -13.86
C PHE A 107 15.17 21.92 -14.99
N ASN A 108 16.49 22.11 -14.93
CA ASN A 108 17.43 21.54 -15.89
C ASN A 108 17.43 20.00 -15.84
N ARG A 109 17.56 19.42 -14.64
CA ARG A 109 17.70 17.97 -14.41
C ARG A 109 16.48 17.15 -14.83
N TRP A 110 15.27 17.70 -14.65
CA TRP A 110 14.03 16.95 -14.80
C TRP A 110 13.15 17.47 -15.96
N ILE A 111 12.94 18.78 -16.08
CA ILE A 111 12.03 19.35 -17.09
C ILE A 111 12.74 19.46 -18.44
N ILE A 112 13.83 20.24 -18.53
CA ILE A 112 14.58 20.43 -19.79
C ILE A 112 15.15 19.10 -20.29
N LYS A 113 15.70 18.27 -19.39
CA LYS A 113 16.22 16.94 -19.74
C LYS A 113 15.19 16.09 -20.49
N TYR A 114 13.98 15.91 -19.95
CA TYR A 114 12.99 15.03 -20.56
C TYR A 114 12.24 15.69 -21.73
N TYR A 115 12.09 17.01 -21.72
CA TYR A 115 11.69 17.78 -22.90
C TYR A 115 12.60 17.44 -24.10
N ASN A 116 13.92 17.59 -23.93
CA ASN A 116 14.90 17.34 -25.00
C ASN A 116 15.01 15.85 -25.36
N GLN A 117 15.14 14.97 -24.35
CA GLN A 117 15.32 13.52 -24.55
C GLN A 117 14.20 12.88 -25.38
N TYR A 118 12.97 13.34 -25.21
CA TYR A 118 11.80 12.79 -25.91
C TYR A 118 11.25 13.72 -27.01
N THR A 119 11.85 14.91 -27.19
CA THR A 119 11.35 15.96 -28.10
C THR A 119 9.87 16.26 -27.81
N ALA A 120 9.56 16.47 -26.54
CA ALA A 120 8.18 16.52 -26.04
C ALA A 120 7.45 17.80 -26.47
N ASN A 121 6.21 17.67 -26.93
CA ASN A 121 5.36 18.80 -27.27
C ASN A 121 4.72 19.42 -26.03
N GLU A 122 4.46 18.62 -25.00
CA GLU A 122 3.89 19.04 -23.72
C GLU A 122 4.71 18.41 -22.57
N VAL A 123 5.03 19.20 -21.53
CA VAL A 123 5.66 18.72 -20.29
C VAL A 123 4.83 19.14 -19.10
N HIS A 124 4.26 18.18 -18.39
CA HIS A 124 3.38 18.39 -17.25
C HIS A 124 4.12 18.05 -15.95
N LEU A 125 4.08 18.90 -14.93
CA LEU A 125 4.66 18.66 -13.60
C LEU A 125 3.59 18.73 -12.51
N LEU A 126 3.36 17.63 -11.82
CA LEU A 126 2.18 17.44 -10.96
C LEU A 126 2.56 17.20 -9.50
N PHE A 127 1.93 17.91 -8.57
CA PHE A 127 2.19 17.79 -7.13
C PHE A 127 0.96 17.29 -6.35
N ASP A 128 1.23 16.80 -5.13
CA ASP A 128 0.19 16.54 -4.13
C ASP A 128 -0.43 17.84 -3.64
N ASP A 129 -1.75 17.82 -3.44
CA ASP A 129 -2.54 18.86 -2.80
C ASP A 129 -3.21 18.30 -1.51
N PRO A 130 -2.44 18.07 -0.43
CA PRO A 130 -2.92 17.34 0.73
C PRO A 130 -4.03 18.10 1.47
N ASN A 131 -4.98 17.35 2.05
CA ASN A 131 -6.20 17.86 2.69
C ASN A 131 -7.21 18.50 1.71
N ARG A 132 -6.99 18.44 0.39
CA ARG A 132 -7.89 19.04 -0.62
C ARG A 132 -9.35 18.62 -0.45
N ASN A 133 -9.58 17.37 -0.05
CA ASN A 133 -10.91 16.78 0.12
C ASN A 133 -11.35 16.67 1.59
N GLY A 134 -10.72 17.42 2.49
CA GLY A 134 -10.98 17.37 3.92
C GLY A 134 -10.22 16.23 4.60
N VAL A 135 -10.91 15.47 5.45
CA VAL A 135 -10.34 14.30 6.14
C VAL A 135 -10.13 13.16 5.13
N SER A 136 -8.92 12.62 5.04
CA SER A 136 -8.52 11.61 4.05
C SER A 136 -7.99 10.34 4.75
N PRO A 137 -8.26 9.12 4.25
CA PRO A 137 -7.62 7.91 4.80
C PRO A 137 -6.10 7.92 4.73
N LYS A 138 -5.52 8.71 3.79
CA LYS A 138 -4.08 8.93 3.69
C LYS A 138 -3.52 9.66 4.94
N ASP A 139 -4.37 10.33 5.74
CA ASP A 139 -3.99 11.01 6.98
C ASP A 139 -3.50 10.06 8.08
N ILE A 140 -3.89 8.78 8.04
CA ILE A 140 -3.42 7.75 8.97
C ILE A 140 -1.92 7.49 8.73
N GLU A 141 -1.55 7.17 7.49
CA GLU A 141 -0.15 6.95 7.11
C GLU A 141 0.69 8.23 7.22
N ARG A 142 0.12 9.38 6.87
CA ARG A 142 0.72 10.71 7.07
C ARG A 142 1.03 10.95 8.55
N THR A 143 0.09 10.71 9.47
CA THR A 143 0.32 10.89 10.91
C THR A 143 1.44 9.99 11.41
N ARG A 144 1.45 8.72 10.99
CA ARG A 144 2.49 7.73 11.32
C ARG A 144 3.90 8.14 10.85
N ARG A 145 4.02 8.86 9.73
CA ARG A 145 5.30 9.45 9.25
C ARG A 145 5.76 10.66 10.07
N ASN A 146 4.85 11.41 10.72
CA ASN A 146 5.22 12.60 11.50
C ASN A 146 5.85 12.30 12.85
N THR A 147 5.50 11.17 13.48
CA THR A 147 5.98 10.75 14.81
C THR A 147 7.49 10.51 14.91
N VAL A 148 8.24 10.66 13.82
CA VAL A 148 9.68 10.36 13.71
C VAL A 148 10.54 11.63 13.61
N VAL A 149 9.96 12.81 13.38
CA VAL A 149 10.71 14.04 13.05
C VAL A 149 10.99 14.90 14.29
N GLN A 150 12.26 15.18 14.57
CA GLN A 150 12.71 16.15 15.59
C GLN A 150 12.30 17.58 15.21
N GLU A 151 12.19 18.49 16.19
CA GLU A 151 11.84 19.91 15.95
C GLU A 151 12.75 20.56 14.88
N PRO A 152 12.22 20.88 13.70
CA PRO A 152 13.02 21.33 12.55
C PRO A 152 12.98 22.85 12.41
N VAL A 153 13.92 23.41 11.65
CA VAL A 153 13.90 24.83 11.29
C VAL A 153 12.66 25.12 10.41
N VAL A 154 11.71 25.88 10.96
CA VAL A 154 10.49 26.29 10.28
C VAL A 154 10.76 27.55 9.46
N ARG A 155 10.65 27.47 8.13
CA ARG A 155 10.44 28.65 7.26
C ARG A 155 8.95 28.99 7.23
N THR A 156 8.65 30.28 7.13
CA THR A 156 7.28 30.80 6.92
C THR A 156 7.00 31.14 5.45
N CYS A 157 8.05 31.32 4.64
CA CYS A 157 8.00 31.60 3.22
C CYS A 157 9.31 31.15 2.54
N ILE A 158 9.27 30.99 1.22
CA ILE A 158 10.41 30.64 0.37
C ILE A 158 10.37 31.53 -0.88
N SER A 159 11.52 32.05 -1.27
CA SER A 159 11.78 32.83 -2.50
C SER A 159 13.08 32.35 -3.15
N SER A 160 13.40 32.82 -4.37
CA SER A 160 14.67 32.54 -5.05
C SER A 160 15.88 32.73 -4.13
N ASP A 161 15.96 33.91 -3.52
CA ASP A 161 17.13 34.36 -2.75
C ASP A 161 17.15 33.79 -1.32
N THR A 162 16.15 33.00 -0.95
CA THR A 162 16.10 32.35 0.36
C THR A 162 17.26 31.36 0.47
N PRO A 163 18.14 31.44 1.50
CA PRO A 163 19.23 30.48 1.64
C PRO A 163 18.70 29.07 1.90
N LEU A 164 19.33 28.04 1.31
CA LEU A 164 19.03 26.64 1.61
C LEU A 164 19.36 26.30 3.07
N LEU A 165 18.78 25.20 3.55
CA LEU A 165 19.07 24.65 4.86
C LEU A 165 20.08 23.51 4.73
N SER A 166 21.10 23.52 5.59
CA SER A 166 22.15 22.49 5.63
C SER A 166 21.60 21.08 5.92
N ASN A 167 20.47 20.97 6.63
CA ASN A 167 19.78 19.70 6.88
C ASN A 167 18.52 19.56 5.99
N TRP A 168 18.75 19.27 4.71
CA TRP A 168 17.67 19.08 3.73
C TRP A 168 16.70 17.94 4.09
N ARG A 169 17.21 16.83 4.64
CA ARG A 169 16.39 15.66 5.04
C ARG A 169 15.34 16.04 6.08
N ASN A 170 15.73 16.77 7.13
CA ASN A 170 14.79 17.22 8.15
C ASN A 170 13.82 18.27 7.60
N PHE A 171 14.25 19.15 6.71
CA PHE A 171 13.35 20.12 6.05
C PHE A 171 12.26 19.43 5.22
N ILE A 172 12.64 18.52 4.31
CA ILE A 172 11.70 17.86 3.39
C ILE A 172 10.79 16.84 4.09
N ALA A 173 11.16 16.36 5.28
CA ALA A 173 10.30 15.51 6.12
C ALA A 173 9.05 16.24 6.65
N VAL A 174 9.09 17.57 6.78
CA VAL A 174 7.99 18.36 7.36
C VAL A 174 6.97 18.73 6.29
N ARG A 175 5.71 18.32 6.47
CA ARG A 175 4.64 18.60 5.49
C ARG A 175 4.48 20.08 5.15
N HIS A 176 4.47 20.95 6.15
CA HIS A 176 4.31 22.39 5.92
C HIS A 176 5.48 22.96 5.09
N GLN A 177 6.71 22.55 5.38
CA GLN A 177 7.89 22.98 4.63
C GLN A 177 7.92 22.40 3.21
N LYS A 178 7.55 21.12 3.05
CA LYS A 178 7.36 20.48 1.75
C LYS A 178 6.31 21.21 0.91
N ARG A 179 5.20 21.66 1.52
CA ARG A 179 4.16 22.44 0.83
C ARG A 179 4.66 23.82 0.41
N LEU A 180 5.37 24.54 1.29
CA LEU A 180 6.02 25.81 0.93
C LEU A 180 6.99 25.65 -0.25
N LEU A 181 7.77 24.57 -0.29
CA LEU A 181 8.66 24.25 -1.41
C LEU A 181 7.87 23.98 -2.70
N VAL A 182 6.82 23.15 -2.63
CA VAL A 182 5.96 22.82 -3.77
C VAL A 182 5.30 24.07 -4.37
N ASN A 183 4.81 24.99 -3.53
CA ASN A 183 4.25 26.27 -3.99
C ASN A 183 5.32 27.13 -4.68
N PHE A 184 6.48 27.30 -4.04
CA PHE A 184 7.59 28.06 -4.61
C PHE A 184 8.02 27.48 -5.98
N LEU A 185 8.21 26.17 -6.09
CA LEU A 185 8.64 25.53 -7.33
C LEU A 185 7.58 25.63 -8.44
N SER A 186 6.29 25.60 -8.10
CA SER A 186 5.21 25.75 -9.09
C SER A 186 5.24 27.13 -9.74
N GLU A 187 5.38 28.20 -8.95
CA GLU A 187 5.58 29.57 -9.49
C GLU A 187 6.91 29.72 -10.23
N TYR A 188 8.00 29.23 -9.62
CA TYR A 188 9.34 29.39 -10.15
C TYR A 188 9.50 28.70 -11.50
N PHE A 189 8.98 27.48 -11.65
CA PHE A 189 9.01 26.75 -12.93
C PHE A 189 8.06 27.32 -13.98
N LEU A 190 6.95 27.95 -13.61
CA LEU A 190 6.17 28.76 -14.56
C LEU A 190 7.02 29.92 -15.11
N SER A 191 7.77 30.63 -14.25
CA SER A 191 8.62 31.75 -14.66
C SER A 191 9.81 31.34 -15.55
N LEU A 192 10.48 30.23 -15.21
CA LEU A 192 11.54 29.66 -16.05
C LEU A 192 10.98 29.14 -17.39
N SER A 193 9.83 28.48 -17.37
CA SER A 193 9.15 27.96 -18.56
C SER A 193 8.70 29.08 -19.50
N LEU A 194 8.23 30.20 -18.95
CA LEU A 194 7.86 31.39 -19.73
C LEU A 194 9.06 31.89 -20.55
N THR A 195 10.24 31.94 -19.94
CA THR A 195 11.50 32.32 -20.60
C THR A 195 11.92 31.26 -21.62
N TYR A 196 12.08 30.00 -21.18
CA TYR A 196 12.71 28.93 -21.96
C TYR A 196 11.84 28.41 -23.12
N PHE A 197 10.51 28.33 -22.95
CA PHE A 197 9.62 27.78 -23.99
C PHE A 197 9.01 28.84 -24.91
N SER A 198 9.27 30.13 -24.67
CA SER A 198 8.86 31.23 -25.56
C SER A 198 9.31 31.03 -27.02
N THR A 199 10.51 30.49 -27.22
CA THR A 199 11.12 30.20 -28.52
C THR A 199 10.88 28.77 -29.02
N ASN A 200 10.63 27.83 -28.10
CA ASN A 200 10.71 26.38 -28.35
C ASN A 200 9.35 25.69 -28.61
N GLN A 201 8.24 26.43 -28.63
CA GLN A 201 6.87 25.94 -28.93
C GLN A 201 6.30 24.82 -28.02
N CYS A 202 7.03 24.39 -26.99
CA CYS A 202 6.53 23.44 -25.98
C CYS A 202 5.41 24.06 -25.13
N CYS A 203 4.47 23.24 -24.69
CA CYS A 203 3.51 23.58 -23.63
C CYS A 203 4.03 23.05 -22.29
N PHE A 204 4.34 23.93 -21.34
CA PHE A 204 4.57 23.51 -19.95
C PHE A 204 3.26 23.59 -19.17
N VAL A 205 2.95 22.61 -18.32
CA VAL A 205 1.76 22.62 -17.45
C VAL A 205 2.16 22.24 -16.03
N THR A 206 1.60 22.88 -15.01
CA THR A 206 1.74 22.45 -13.63
C THR A 206 0.43 22.55 -12.85
N ALA A 207 0.24 21.66 -11.89
CA ALA A 207 -1.00 21.55 -11.11
C ALA A 207 -0.73 20.96 -9.72
N GLY A 208 -1.58 21.33 -8.76
CA GLY A 208 -1.58 20.80 -7.40
C GLY A 208 -0.64 21.49 -6.42
N GLY A 209 0.24 22.39 -6.88
CA GLY A 209 1.17 23.14 -6.04
C GLY A 209 0.79 24.61 -5.86
N PHE A 210 -0.49 24.90 -5.58
CA PHE A 210 -0.98 26.26 -5.31
C PHE A 210 -1.88 26.24 -4.07
N ASP A 211 -1.67 27.17 -3.13
CA ASP A 211 -2.46 27.30 -1.89
C ASP A 211 -3.52 28.43 -1.92
N ASP A 212 -3.60 29.18 -3.03
CA ASP A 212 -4.51 30.32 -3.20
C ASP A 212 -5.79 29.94 -3.98
N ASP A 213 -6.39 30.88 -4.69
CA ASP A 213 -7.54 30.65 -5.56
C ASP A 213 -7.22 29.74 -6.78
N ARG A 214 -5.94 29.36 -6.96
CA ARG A 214 -5.47 28.44 -8.01
C ARG A 214 -5.25 27.01 -7.56
N LYS A 215 -5.56 26.63 -6.31
CA LYS A 215 -5.40 25.25 -5.81
C LYS A 215 -5.98 24.16 -6.73
N ASP A 216 -7.13 24.44 -7.34
CA ASP A 216 -7.85 23.53 -8.24
C ASP A 216 -7.42 23.69 -9.72
N ARG A 217 -6.62 24.71 -10.05
CA ARG A 217 -6.26 25.06 -11.42
C ARG A 217 -4.99 24.34 -11.87
N ALA A 218 -5.03 23.78 -13.06
CA ALA A 218 -3.83 23.48 -13.82
C ALA A 218 -3.45 24.73 -14.62
N ILE A 219 -2.23 25.22 -14.42
CA ILE A 219 -1.72 26.43 -15.09
C ILE A 219 -0.72 26.00 -16.16
N SER A 220 -0.78 26.62 -17.34
CA SER A 220 0.09 26.31 -18.47
C SER A 220 0.81 27.52 -19.05
N ILE A 221 1.97 27.27 -19.64
CA ILE A 221 2.68 28.20 -20.51
C ILE A 221 2.46 27.75 -21.95
N LEU A 222 1.69 28.54 -22.71
CA LEU A 222 1.42 28.31 -24.12
C LEU A 222 1.88 29.52 -24.93
N LYS A 223 2.82 29.32 -25.86
CA LYS A 223 3.36 30.37 -26.75
C LYS A 223 3.86 31.63 -25.99
N GLY A 224 4.53 31.43 -24.86
CA GLY A 224 5.04 32.53 -24.03
C GLY A 224 3.96 33.30 -23.27
N GLN A 225 2.81 32.69 -22.98
CA GLN A 225 1.75 33.26 -22.13
C GLN A 225 1.33 32.28 -21.05
N VAL A 226 1.08 32.78 -19.84
CA VAL A 226 0.45 32.03 -18.75
C VAL A 226 -1.06 31.96 -19.03
N VAL A 227 -1.60 30.74 -19.17
CA VAL A 227 -3.03 30.50 -19.43
C VAL A 227 -3.53 29.31 -18.63
N ASP A 228 -4.81 29.32 -18.27
CA ASP A 228 -5.45 28.18 -17.62
C ASP A 228 -5.54 26.97 -18.54
N TYR A 229 -5.26 25.80 -17.97
CA TYR A 229 -5.41 24.51 -18.61
C TYR A 229 -6.65 23.83 -18.01
N ASP A 230 -7.83 24.41 -18.27
CA ASP A 230 -9.11 24.01 -17.65
C ASP A 230 -9.37 22.51 -17.72
N LEU A 231 -9.00 21.86 -18.83
CA LEU A 231 -9.19 20.43 -19.05
C LEU A 231 -8.47 19.53 -18.01
N ALA A 232 -7.40 20.00 -17.37
CA ALA A 232 -6.70 19.26 -16.32
C ALA A 232 -6.82 19.89 -14.92
N SER A 233 -7.68 20.90 -14.77
CA SER A 233 -8.01 21.49 -13.47
C SER A 233 -8.94 20.56 -12.69
N GLY A 234 -8.71 20.36 -11.39
CA GLY A 234 -9.49 19.41 -10.58
C GLY A 234 -9.02 19.19 -9.15
N ASN A 235 -9.86 18.55 -8.34
CA ASN A 235 -9.69 18.35 -6.88
C ASN A 235 -8.88 17.09 -6.48
N HIS A 236 -7.95 16.65 -7.33
CA HIS A 236 -7.07 15.52 -7.01
C HIS A 236 -6.20 15.86 -5.78
N GLU A 237 -6.16 14.96 -4.80
CA GLU A 237 -5.33 15.14 -3.60
C GLU A 237 -3.86 14.76 -3.84
N GLU A 238 -3.59 13.84 -4.77
CA GLU A 238 -2.29 13.18 -4.89
C GLU A 238 -1.81 13.17 -6.35
N ALA A 239 -0.51 13.30 -6.57
CA ALA A 239 0.09 13.28 -7.91
C ALA A 239 -0.13 11.93 -8.61
N ASP A 240 -0.12 10.82 -7.86
CA ASP A 240 -0.27 9.44 -8.32
C ASP A 240 -1.57 9.16 -9.11
N THR A 241 -2.63 9.89 -8.79
CA THR A 241 -3.92 9.88 -9.49
C THR A 241 -3.98 11.00 -10.53
N ARG A 242 -3.49 12.21 -10.22
CA ARG A 242 -3.52 13.38 -11.12
C ARG A 242 -2.81 13.13 -12.45
N VAL A 243 -1.77 12.29 -12.50
CA VAL A 243 -1.09 11.90 -13.75
C VAL A 243 -2.05 11.31 -14.79
N TRP A 244 -3.11 10.61 -14.38
CA TRP A 244 -4.06 9.97 -15.30
C TRP A 244 -5.08 10.94 -15.89
N LEU A 245 -5.48 11.98 -15.15
CA LEU A 245 -6.27 13.10 -15.71
C LEU A 245 -5.46 13.76 -16.83
N HIS A 246 -4.22 14.17 -16.54
CA HIS A 246 -3.33 14.78 -17.53
C HIS A 246 -3.02 13.85 -18.72
N ALA A 247 -2.86 12.55 -18.50
CA ALA A 247 -2.68 11.55 -19.56
C ALA A 247 -3.92 11.39 -20.45
N SER A 248 -5.12 11.59 -19.91
CA SER A 248 -6.37 11.51 -20.67
C SER A 248 -6.64 12.74 -21.54
N VAL A 249 -6.38 13.95 -21.02
CA VAL A 249 -6.76 15.20 -21.70
C VAL A 249 -5.69 15.79 -22.63
N THR A 250 -4.43 15.38 -22.49
CA THR A 250 -3.36 15.81 -23.41
C THR A 250 -3.67 15.45 -24.87
N THR A 251 -3.22 16.28 -25.82
CA THR A 251 -3.44 16.02 -27.25
C THR A 251 -2.44 15.03 -27.85
N ALA A 252 -1.48 14.53 -27.07
CA ALA A 252 -0.44 13.62 -27.54
C ALA A 252 -0.91 12.17 -27.75
N ASP A 253 -0.32 11.50 -28.73
CA ASP A 253 -0.51 10.07 -29.02
C ASP A 253 0.35 9.20 -28.10
N GLN A 254 1.55 9.69 -27.76
CA GLN A 254 2.49 9.05 -26.84
C GLN A 254 2.53 9.81 -25.51
N VAL A 255 2.33 9.10 -24.40
CA VAL A 255 2.45 9.65 -23.04
C VAL A 255 3.54 8.90 -22.29
N ILE A 256 4.47 9.65 -21.69
CA ILE A 256 5.56 9.13 -20.87
C ILE A 256 5.37 9.66 -19.45
N ILE A 257 4.92 8.79 -18.55
CA ILE A 257 4.72 9.10 -17.13
C ILE A 257 6.01 8.78 -16.37
N TYR A 258 6.55 9.81 -15.73
CA TYR A 258 7.77 9.80 -14.95
C TYR A 258 7.40 9.86 -13.46
N SER A 259 6.99 8.72 -12.91
CA SER A 259 6.83 8.49 -11.47
C SER A 259 7.32 7.09 -11.13
N PRO A 260 8.26 6.92 -10.19
CA PRO A 260 8.70 5.60 -9.74
C PRO A 260 7.77 4.98 -8.69
N ASP A 261 6.67 5.63 -8.28
CA ASP A 261 5.70 4.98 -7.38
C ASP A 261 4.94 3.89 -8.14
N THR A 262 4.96 2.67 -7.58
CA THR A 262 4.26 1.53 -8.15
C THR A 262 2.74 1.71 -8.21
N ASP A 263 2.17 2.54 -7.34
CA ASP A 263 0.72 2.77 -7.30
C ASP A 263 0.23 3.38 -8.64
N VAL A 264 1.05 4.22 -9.29
CA VAL A 264 0.69 4.89 -10.55
C VAL A 264 0.25 3.92 -11.64
N PHE A 265 1.01 2.84 -11.89
CA PHE A 265 0.62 1.91 -12.96
C PHE A 265 -0.56 1.01 -12.56
N PHE A 266 -0.76 0.72 -11.27
CA PHE A 266 -1.95 0.02 -10.80
C PHE A 266 -3.22 0.89 -10.86
N ILE A 267 -3.11 2.20 -10.63
CA ILE A 267 -4.19 3.17 -10.84
C ILE A 267 -4.59 3.19 -12.33
N GLY A 268 -3.61 3.30 -13.24
CA GLY A 268 -3.86 3.40 -14.69
C GLY A 268 -4.21 2.10 -15.40
N LEU A 269 -3.96 0.93 -14.80
CA LEU A 269 -4.12 -0.36 -15.47
C LEU A 269 -5.53 -0.61 -16.09
N PRO A 270 -6.65 -0.35 -15.40
CA PRO A 270 -7.97 -0.43 -16.02
C PRO A 270 -8.31 0.79 -16.90
N LEU A 271 -7.67 1.94 -16.67
CA LEU A 271 -8.01 3.22 -17.33
C LEU A 271 -7.39 3.34 -18.73
N VAL A 272 -6.19 2.75 -18.95
CA VAL A 272 -5.39 2.98 -20.16
C VAL A 272 -6.09 2.56 -21.45
N SER A 273 -6.97 1.54 -21.40
CA SER A 273 -7.70 1.05 -22.57
C SER A 273 -8.66 2.08 -23.17
N ASP A 274 -9.18 3.01 -22.36
CA ASP A 274 -10.11 4.05 -22.82
C ASP A 274 -9.38 5.30 -23.36
N LEU A 275 -8.08 5.45 -23.05
CA LEU A 275 -7.31 6.65 -23.41
C LEU A 275 -7.00 6.75 -24.90
N ASN A 276 -6.98 5.63 -25.64
CA ASN A 276 -6.56 5.55 -27.05
C ASN A 276 -5.16 6.16 -27.31
N LYS A 277 -4.23 5.99 -26.35
CA LYS A 277 -2.86 6.53 -26.37
C LYS A 277 -1.85 5.42 -26.06
N THR A 278 -0.63 5.55 -26.59
CA THR A 278 0.48 4.68 -26.18
C THR A 278 1.08 5.22 -24.89
N VAL A 279 1.01 4.46 -23.80
CA VAL A 279 1.44 4.93 -22.46
C VAL A 279 2.62 4.13 -21.91
N TYR A 280 3.65 4.84 -21.47
CA TYR A 280 4.82 4.31 -20.79
C TYR A 280 4.91 4.89 -19.38
N VAL A 281 5.12 4.04 -18.37
CA VAL A 281 5.38 4.46 -16.98
C VAL A 281 6.81 4.10 -16.63
N GLN A 282 7.62 5.05 -16.15
CA GLN A 282 8.94 4.71 -15.62
C GLN A 282 8.80 3.87 -14.34
N LEU A 283 9.65 2.86 -14.20
CA LEU A 283 9.87 2.16 -12.94
C LEU A 283 11.34 2.29 -12.54
N ARG A 284 11.60 2.39 -11.24
CA ARG A 284 12.96 2.36 -10.68
C ARG A 284 13.36 0.90 -10.45
N ASP A 285 14.25 0.40 -11.29
CA ASP A 285 14.85 -0.94 -11.13
C ASP A 285 15.97 -0.94 -10.09
N SER A 286 16.79 0.12 -10.07
CA SER A 286 17.86 0.32 -9.09
C SER A 286 18.15 1.83 -8.96
N PRO A 287 19.04 2.27 -8.04
CA PRO A 287 19.46 3.68 -7.96
C PRO A 287 20.07 4.22 -9.25
N TYR A 288 20.67 3.33 -10.07
CA TYR A 288 21.43 3.68 -11.28
C TYR A 288 20.73 3.31 -12.59
N ASN A 289 19.68 2.48 -12.54
CA ASN A 289 19.00 1.99 -13.74
C ASN A 289 17.48 2.14 -13.63
N ASN A 290 16.87 2.64 -14.70
CA ASN A 290 15.43 2.80 -14.81
C ASN A 290 14.91 1.89 -15.94
N SER A 291 13.77 1.27 -15.71
CA SER A 291 13.00 0.61 -16.77
C SER A 291 11.74 1.40 -17.08
N PHE A 292 11.05 1.02 -18.16
CA PHE A 292 9.77 1.58 -18.57
C PHE A 292 8.78 0.44 -18.80
N LEU A 293 7.62 0.53 -18.16
CA LEU A 293 6.50 -0.35 -18.39
C LEU A 293 5.64 0.22 -19.52
N SER A 294 5.49 -0.53 -20.62
CA SER A 294 4.50 -0.23 -21.66
C SER A 294 3.14 -0.76 -21.22
N MET A 295 2.22 0.14 -20.92
CA MET A 295 0.89 -0.20 -20.44
C MET A 295 0.09 -0.98 -21.48
N ASP A 296 0.18 -0.59 -22.76
CA ASP A 296 -0.45 -1.29 -23.89
C ASP A 296 0.00 -2.74 -24.01
N LYS A 297 1.30 -3.00 -23.81
CA LYS A 297 1.85 -4.35 -23.82
C LYS A 297 1.40 -5.11 -22.58
N LEU A 298 1.43 -4.50 -21.40
CA LEU A 298 0.99 -5.14 -20.16
C LEU A 298 -0.48 -5.57 -20.25
N VAL A 299 -1.37 -4.70 -20.73
CA VAL A 299 -2.77 -5.02 -20.98
C VAL A 299 -2.90 -6.23 -21.90
N LYS A 300 -2.18 -6.26 -23.03
CA LYS A 300 -2.19 -7.42 -23.96
C LYS A 300 -1.65 -8.70 -23.30
N CYS A 301 -0.58 -8.61 -22.51
CA CYS A 301 -0.01 -9.74 -21.79
C CYS A 301 -1.02 -10.34 -20.79
N ILE A 302 -1.71 -9.50 -20.01
CA ILE A 302 -2.72 -9.94 -19.02
C ILE A 302 -3.98 -10.50 -19.71
N THR A 303 -4.50 -9.80 -20.73
CA THR A 303 -5.80 -10.11 -21.34
C THR A 303 -5.77 -11.22 -22.38
N LEU A 304 -4.66 -11.40 -23.10
CA LEU A 304 -4.55 -12.36 -24.21
C LEU A 304 -3.58 -13.50 -23.92
N ASN A 305 -2.45 -13.21 -23.25
CA ASN A 305 -1.33 -14.16 -23.16
C ASN A 305 -1.30 -14.97 -21.85
N ASP A 306 -1.91 -14.49 -20.76
CA ASP A 306 -1.96 -15.22 -19.49
C ASP A 306 -3.07 -16.28 -19.50
N SER A 307 -2.70 -17.53 -19.84
CA SER A 307 -3.63 -18.67 -19.92
C SER A 307 -4.36 -18.98 -18.61
N LEU A 308 -3.84 -18.56 -17.46
CA LEU A 308 -4.49 -18.72 -16.15
C LEU A 308 -5.63 -17.71 -15.92
N LEU A 309 -5.71 -16.66 -16.74
CA LEU A 309 -6.67 -15.57 -16.65
C LEU A 309 -7.64 -15.51 -17.85
N GLN A 310 -7.50 -16.43 -18.81
CA GLN A 310 -8.40 -16.52 -19.96
C GLN A 310 -9.84 -16.79 -19.51
N GLY A 311 -10.78 -16.00 -20.02
CA GLY A 311 -12.20 -16.06 -19.64
C GLY A 311 -12.54 -15.35 -18.32
N ILE A 312 -11.61 -14.62 -17.71
CA ILE A 312 -11.91 -13.73 -16.57
C ILE A 312 -12.37 -12.36 -17.08
N ASP A 313 -13.66 -12.07 -16.93
CA ASP A 313 -14.22 -10.75 -17.23
C ASP A 313 -13.56 -9.66 -16.37
N SER A 314 -13.34 -8.48 -16.96
CA SER A 314 -12.78 -7.30 -16.29
C SER A 314 -11.42 -7.54 -15.61
N VAL A 315 -10.58 -8.45 -16.13
CA VAL A 315 -9.30 -8.85 -15.51
C VAL A 315 -8.38 -7.70 -15.08
N LEU A 316 -8.38 -6.55 -15.78
CA LEU A 316 -7.59 -5.37 -15.41
C LEU A 316 -8.09 -4.73 -14.09
N ILE A 317 -9.41 -4.68 -13.90
CA ILE A 317 -10.04 -4.27 -12.63
C ILE A 317 -9.70 -5.29 -11.53
N CYS A 318 -9.72 -6.60 -11.85
CA CYS A 318 -9.30 -7.64 -10.90
C CYS A 318 -7.85 -7.43 -10.42
N MET A 319 -6.93 -7.02 -11.30
CA MET A 319 -5.53 -6.76 -10.94
C MET A 319 -5.37 -5.50 -10.07
N GLN A 320 -6.11 -4.44 -10.37
CA GLN A 320 -6.13 -3.25 -9.51
C GLN A 320 -6.72 -3.58 -8.12
N LEU A 321 -7.86 -4.26 -8.07
CA LEU A 321 -8.47 -4.69 -6.80
C LEU A 321 -7.56 -5.64 -6.01
N LEU A 322 -6.82 -6.52 -6.68
CA LEU A 322 -5.84 -7.40 -6.02
C LEU A 322 -4.66 -6.63 -5.40
N PHE A 323 -4.25 -5.52 -6.03
CA PHE A 323 -3.29 -4.60 -5.43
C PHE A 323 -3.87 -3.88 -4.20
N ILE A 324 -5.14 -3.45 -4.24
CA ILE A 324 -5.82 -2.79 -3.12
C ILE A 324 -6.07 -3.79 -1.96
N TYR A 325 -6.67 -4.95 -2.25
CA TYR A 325 -7.01 -6.01 -1.28
C TYR A 325 -5.79 -6.63 -0.57
N SER A 326 -4.58 -6.46 -1.12
CA SER A 326 -3.32 -6.88 -0.48
C SER A 326 -2.69 -5.79 0.42
N GLY A 327 -3.32 -4.60 0.49
CA GLY A 327 -2.86 -3.44 1.27
C GLY A 327 -2.23 -2.35 0.42
N CYS A 328 -2.52 -1.07 0.70
CA CYS A 328 -1.89 0.10 0.05
C CYS A 328 -1.80 1.27 1.06
N ASP A 329 -1.51 2.50 0.61
CA ASP A 329 -1.40 3.64 1.55
C ASP A 329 -2.74 4.04 2.20
N PHE A 330 -3.88 3.53 1.71
CA PHE A 330 -5.22 3.79 2.23
C PHE A 330 -5.82 2.64 3.06
N VAL A 331 -5.31 1.40 2.91
CA VAL A 331 -5.86 0.19 3.54
C VAL A 331 -4.76 -0.77 4.01
N SER A 332 -5.01 -1.45 5.13
CA SER A 332 -4.04 -2.35 5.76
C SER A 332 -3.53 -3.46 4.85
N TYR A 333 -2.29 -3.88 5.07
CA TYR A 333 -1.80 -5.18 4.60
C TYR A 333 -2.40 -6.32 5.44
N PHE A 334 -2.22 -7.56 4.97
CA PHE A 334 -2.47 -8.76 5.78
C PHE A 334 -1.15 -9.28 6.36
N ARG A 335 -1.06 -9.39 7.69
CA ARG A 335 0.20 -9.77 8.36
C ARG A 335 0.71 -11.13 7.90
N GLY A 336 1.98 -11.15 7.46
CA GLY A 336 2.63 -12.35 6.93
C GLY A 336 1.99 -12.89 5.65
N CYS A 337 1.31 -12.05 4.86
CA CYS A 337 0.74 -12.39 3.56
C CYS A 337 1.12 -11.28 2.55
N GLY A 338 2.27 -11.43 1.87
CA GLY A 338 2.78 -10.41 0.94
C GLY A 338 2.02 -10.34 -0.38
N LYS A 339 2.18 -9.22 -1.11
CA LYS A 339 1.52 -9.00 -2.42
C LYS A 339 1.75 -10.15 -3.41
N LYS A 340 2.96 -10.71 -3.45
CA LYS A 340 3.28 -11.91 -4.25
C LYS A 340 2.34 -13.08 -3.95
N THR A 341 2.10 -13.39 -2.67
CA THR A 341 1.19 -14.47 -2.25
C THR A 341 -0.22 -14.24 -2.80
N PHE A 342 -0.71 -13.00 -2.78
CA PHE A 342 -2.00 -12.65 -3.35
C PHE A 342 -2.05 -12.86 -4.87
N PHE A 343 -1.04 -12.41 -5.63
CA PHE A 343 -0.94 -12.63 -7.07
C PHE A 343 -0.81 -14.11 -7.46
N ASP A 344 0.05 -14.87 -6.79
CA ASP A 344 0.26 -16.30 -7.04
C ASP A 344 -1.02 -17.11 -6.77
N VAL A 345 -1.71 -16.82 -5.66
CA VAL A 345 -2.99 -17.45 -5.30
C VAL A 345 -4.11 -17.06 -6.25
N PHE A 346 -4.20 -15.79 -6.63
CA PHE A 346 -5.21 -15.34 -7.59
C PHE A 346 -5.02 -16.02 -8.94
N ARG A 347 -3.83 -16.00 -9.54
CA ARG A 347 -3.57 -16.67 -10.84
C ARG A 347 -3.87 -18.17 -10.78
N LYS A 348 -3.54 -18.84 -9.67
CA LYS A 348 -3.81 -20.28 -9.50
C LYS A 348 -5.30 -20.63 -9.32
N HIS A 349 -6.11 -19.70 -8.81
CA HIS A 349 -7.50 -19.94 -8.41
C HIS A 349 -8.51 -18.93 -8.95
N ALA A 350 -8.17 -18.19 -10.02
CA ALA A 350 -8.94 -17.05 -10.53
C ALA A 350 -10.40 -17.40 -10.82
N SER A 351 -10.65 -18.50 -11.53
CA SER A 351 -12.01 -18.95 -11.86
C SER A 351 -12.87 -19.32 -10.64
N PHE A 352 -12.26 -19.72 -9.51
CA PHE A 352 -12.99 -19.91 -8.25
C PHE A 352 -13.21 -18.58 -7.51
N ILE A 353 -12.16 -17.76 -7.42
CA ILE A 353 -12.17 -16.50 -6.70
C ILE A 353 -13.20 -15.54 -7.31
N VAL A 354 -13.18 -15.38 -8.64
CA VAL A 354 -14.22 -14.67 -9.39
C VAL A 354 -15.55 -15.46 -9.35
N GLY A 355 -15.51 -16.74 -9.75
CA GLY A 355 -16.70 -17.59 -9.83
C GLY A 355 -17.67 -17.12 -10.91
N ASN A 356 -18.97 -17.33 -10.69
CA ASN A 356 -20.02 -16.99 -11.65
C ASN A 356 -20.47 -15.52 -11.57
N GLY A 357 -19.90 -14.72 -10.67
CA GLY A 357 -20.18 -13.29 -10.56
C GLY A 357 -19.10 -12.50 -11.28
N SER A 358 -19.47 -11.43 -11.99
CA SER A 358 -18.47 -10.52 -12.53
C SER A 358 -17.78 -9.78 -11.38
N PHE A 359 -16.45 -9.74 -11.40
CA PHE A 359 -15.66 -8.94 -10.46
C PHE A 359 -15.93 -7.42 -10.56
N SER A 360 -16.66 -7.00 -11.60
CA SER A 360 -17.16 -5.63 -11.77
C SER A 360 -18.29 -5.25 -10.80
N ASP A 361 -18.94 -6.21 -10.13
CA ASP A 361 -19.88 -5.97 -9.03
C ASP A 361 -19.14 -5.63 -7.72
N VAL A 362 -18.22 -4.66 -7.78
CA VAL A 362 -17.27 -4.29 -6.70
C VAL A 362 -17.98 -3.90 -5.41
N HIS A 363 -19.18 -3.32 -5.51
CA HIS A 363 -20.01 -2.86 -4.39
C HIS A 363 -21.12 -3.82 -3.98
N GLY A 364 -21.46 -4.80 -4.81
CA GLY A 364 -22.51 -5.76 -4.53
C GLY A 364 -22.02 -7.00 -3.80
N HIS A 365 -22.96 -7.91 -3.55
CA HIS A 365 -22.67 -9.15 -2.83
C HIS A 365 -21.65 -10.04 -3.56
N ASN A 366 -21.57 -9.98 -4.90
CA ASN A 366 -20.60 -10.81 -5.63
C ASN A 366 -19.16 -10.33 -5.46
N GLY A 367 -18.94 -9.01 -5.37
CA GLY A 367 -17.64 -8.43 -5.02
C GLY A 367 -17.18 -8.87 -3.63
N LEU A 368 -18.07 -8.82 -2.64
CA LEU A 368 -17.78 -9.31 -1.28
C LEU A 368 -17.48 -10.82 -1.24
N TYR A 369 -18.26 -11.64 -1.95
CA TYR A 369 -18.01 -13.09 -2.04
C TYR A 369 -16.69 -13.41 -2.73
N SER A 370 -16.35 -12.66 -3.77
CA SER A 370 -15.07 -12.76 -4.45
C SER A 370 -13.89 -12.39 -3.55
N PHE A 371 -14.03 -11.31 -2.78
CA PHE A 371 -13.06 -10.93 -1.75
C PHE A 371 -12.90 -12.02 -0.68
N TYR A 372 -13.99 -12.56 -0.15
CA TYR A 372 -13.93 -13.67 0.81
C TYR A 372 -13.22 -14.91 0.24
N ARG A 373 -13.52 -15.31 -1.00
CA ARG A 373 -12.83 -16.43 -1.66
C ARG A 373 -11.35 -16.16 -1.85
N LEU A 374 -10.94 -14.93 -2.18
CA LEU A 374 -9.55 -14.52 -2.26
C LEU A 374 -8.84 -14.71 -0.91
N ILE A 375 -9.34 -14.10 0.17
CA ILE A 375 -8.72 -14.18 1.49
C ILE A 375 -8.68 -15.63 2.00
N CYS A 376 -9.78 -16.37 1.91
CA CYS A 376 -9.79 -17.79 2.25
C CYS A 376 -8.77 -18.60 1.43
N SER A 377 -8.61 -18.31 0.13
CA SER A 377 -7.62 -19.00 -0.72
C SER A 377 -6.18 -18.66 -0.35
N VAL A 378 -5.91 -17.42 0.10
CA VAL A 378 -4.59 -17.00 0.60
C VAL A 378 -4.24 -17.76 1.88
N TYR A 379 -5.13 -17.78 2.87
CA TYR A 379 -4.90 -18.52 4.12
C TYR A 379 -4.88 -20.04 3.93
N PHE A 380 -5.74 -20.60 3.06
CA PHE A 380 -5.67 -22.00 2.67
C PHE A 380 -4.31 -22.37 2.07
N SER A 381 -3.76 -21.51 1.21
CA SER A 381 -2.48 -21.77 0.53
C SER A 381 -1.31 -21.62 1.48
N LYS A 382 -1.31 -20.58 2.33
CA LYS A 382 -0.29 -20.34 3.37
C LYS A 382 -0.21 -21.49 4.38
N HIS A 383 -1.37 -22.01 4.82
CA HIS A 383 -1.45 -23.08 5.82
C HIS A 383 -1.89 -24.41 5.19
N ARG A 384 -1.41 -24.72 3.98
CA ARG A 384 -1.86 -25.85 3.14
C ARG A 384 -1.96 -27.20 3.88
N ALA A 385 -1.05 -27.47 4.80
CA ALA A 385 -1.02 -28.69 5.60
C ALA A 385 -2.20 -28.85 6.58
N ALA A 386 -2.90 -27.76 6.93
CA ALA A 386 -4.08 -27.76 7.80
C ALA A 386 -5.32 -28.33 7.12
N PHE A 387 -5.36 -28.31 5.79
CA PHE A 387 -6.55 -28.58 4.99
C PHE A 387 -6.48 -29.90 4.22
N GLN A 388 -5.86 -30.93 4.78
CA GLN A 388 -6.04 -32.30 4.26
C GLN A 388 -7.42 -32.82 4.68
N PRO A 389 -8.17 -33.52 3.82
CA PRO A 389 -7.78 -34.08 2.51
C PRO A 389 -8.02 -33.16 1.30
N TYR A 390 -8.54 -31.95 1.48
CA TYR A 390 -8.89 -31.04 0.39
C TYR A 390 -7.69 -30.66 -0.45
N SER A 391 -7.80 -30.72 -1.78
CA SER A 391 -6.69 -30.41 -2.69
C SER A 391 -6.55 -28.91 -3.00
N THR A 392 -7.66 -28.18 -2.94
CA THR A 392 -7.80 -26.77 -3.34
C THR A 392 -8.78 -26.01 -2.44
N PRO A 393 -8.72 -24.66 -2.37
CA PRO A 393 -9.71 -23.85 -1.66
C PRO A 393 -11.14 -24.12 -2.14
N LYS A 394 -11.33 -24.30 -3.46
CA LYS A 394 -12.62 -24.67 -4.05
C LYS A 394 -13.14 -26.00 -3.49
N SER A 395 -12.30 -27.03 -3.40
CA SER A 395 -12.75 -28.34 -2.88
C SER A 395 -13.20 -28.30 -1.41
N LEU A 396 -12.62 -27.41 -0.59
CA LEU A 396 -13.10 -27.16 0.77
C LEU A 396 -14.45 -26.42 0.74
N PHE A 397 -14.55 -25.32 -0.03
CA PHE A 397 -15.79 -24.55 -0.20
C PHE A 397 -16.94 -25.40 -0.74
N ASP A 398 -16.69 -26.28 -1.71
CA ASP A 398 -17.69 -27.16 -2.29
C ASP A 398 -18.26 -28.16 -1.26
N SER A 399 -17.44 -28.60 -0.28
CA SER A 399 -17.88 -29.55 0.76
C SER A 399 -18.82 -28.95 1.81
N ILE A 400 -18.85 -27.62 1.92
CA ILE A 400 -19.74 -26.91 2.83
C ILE A 400 -21.15 -26.97 2.24
N SER A 401 -22.04 -27.67 2.94
CA SER A 401 -23.39 -27.99 2.46
C SER A 401 -24.47 -27.03 2.96
N GLU A 402 -24.07 -25.98 3.69
CA GLU A 402 -24.96 -25.15 4.50
C GLU A 402 -25.46 -23.90 3.76
N GLY A 403 -26.73 -23.58 4.02
CA GLY A 403 -27.28 -22.25 3.90
C GLY A 403 -27.51 -21.70 2.49
N ASP A 404 -27.84 -20.42 2.45
CA ASP A 404 -27.80 -19.63 1.22
C ASP A 404 -26.34 -19.30 0.79
N LEU A 405 -26.19 -18.55 -0.30
CA LEU A 405 -24.85 -18.21 -0.79
C LEU A 405 -24.06 -17.32 0.19
N HIS A 406 -24.73 -16.48 0.99
CA HIS A 406 -24.10 -15.65 2.01
C HIS A 406 -23.57 -16.51 3.16
N GLU A 407 -24.46 -17.32 3.73
CA GLU A 407 -24.16 -18.24 4.83
C GLU A 407 -23.03 -19.19 4.46
N LYS A 408 -23.04 -19.75 3.23
CA LYS A 408 -21.97 -20.63 2.75
C LYS A 408 -20.58 -19.97 2.74
N HIS A 409 -20.45 -18.67 2.45
CA HIS A 409 -19.16 -17.98 2.55
C HIS A 409 -18.76 -17.70 4.01
N ILE A 410 -19.72 -17.44 4.90
CA ILE A 410 -19.44 -17.30 6.34
C ILE A 410 -18.97 -18.64 6.94
N SER A 411 -19.64 -19.75 6.62
CA SER A 411 -19.19 -21.09 7.01
C SER A 411 -17.81 -21.43 6.40
N PHE A 412 -17.47 -20.94 5.21
CA PHE A 412 -16.13 -21.11 4.63
C PHE A 412 -15.06 -20.32 5.39
N ILE A 413 -15.33 -19.08 5.76
CA ILE A 413 -14.45 -18.30 6.64
C ILE A 413 -14.25 -19.04 7.97
N SER A 414 -15.34 -19.51 8.58
CA SER A 414 -15.32 -20.23 9.86
C SER A 414 -14.52 -21.53 9.78
N ALA A 415 -14.70 -22.34 8.72
CA ALA A 415 -13.95 -23.57 8.50
C ALA A 415 -12.44 -23.34 8.28
N ILE A 416 -12.05 -22.23 7.63
CA ILE A 416 -10.64 -21.81 7.57
C ILE A 416 -10.14 -21.48 8.99
N ARG A 417 -10.86 -20.62 9.73
CA ARG A 417 -10.48 -20.18 11.08
C ARG A 417 -10.30 -21.35 12.05
N GLU A 418 -11.26 -22.27 12.12
CA GLU A 418 -11.23 -23.43 13.01
C GLU A 418 -9.96 -24.28 12.79
N LYS A 419 -9.60 -24.54 11.53
CA LYS A 419 -8.41 -25.34 11.18
C LYS A 419 -7.08 -24.59 11.38
N LEU A 420 -7.07 -23.26 11.27
CA LEU A 420 -5.93 -22.45 11.67
C LEU A 420 -5.76 -22.46 13.19
N TRP A 421 -6.86 -22.35 13.93
CA TRP A 421 -6.87 -22.32 15.39
C TRP A 421 -6.24 -23.57 16.03
N GLU A 422 -6.42 -24.74 15.41
CA GLU A 422 -5.79 -25.99 15.84
C GLU A 422 -4.25 -26.02 15.64
N ARG A 423 -3.63 -24.97 15.07
CA ARG A 423 -2.22 -24.97 14.63
C ARG A 423 -1.41 -23.69 14.85
N VAL A 424 -2.02 -22.51 14.82
CA VAL A 424 -1.26 -21.24 14.97
C VAL A 424 -0.72 -21.10 16.39
N VAL A 425 0.49 -20.58 16.52
CA VAL A 425 1.12 -20.36 17.84
C VAL A 425 0.61 -19.07 18.48
N THR A 426 0.22 -18.10 17.65
CA THR A 426 -0.33 -16.83 18.11
C THR A 426 -1.55 -16.43 17.28
N GLU A 427 -2.50 -15.78 17.93
CA GLU A 427 -3.70 -15.22 17.27
C GLU A 427 -3.36 -14.12 16.24
N VAL A 428 -2.12 -13.64 16.23
CA VAL A 428 -1.57 -12.76 15.20
C VAL A 428 -1.52 -13.41 13.82
N GLU A 429 -1.44 -14.73 13.76
CA GLU A 429 -1.45 -15.52 12.52
C GLU A 429 -2.87 -15.90 12.07
N MET A 430 -3.89 -15.67 12.89
CA MET A 430 -5.28 -15.96 12.54
C MET A 430 -5.75 -15.04 11.41
N MET A 431 -6.50 -15.62 10.48
CA MET A 431 -7.34 -14.85 9.55
C MET A 431 -8.28 -13.92 10.33
N PRO A 432 -8.69 -12.75 9.80
CA PRO A 432 -9.76 -11.95 10.41
C PRO A 432 -11.15 -12.63 10.30
N ASN A 433 -12.11 -12.21 11.12
CA ASN A 433 -13.47 -12.74 11.08
C ASN A 433 -14.28 -12.09 9.94
N HIS A 434 -15.48 -12.58 9.64
CA HIS A 434 -16.24 -12.12 8.47
C HIS A 434 -16.67 -10.64 8.55
N GLU A 435 -17.00 -10.12 9.72
CA GLU A 435 -17.34 -8.70 9.90
C GLU A 435 -16.12 -7.79 9.72
N ALA A 436 -14.98 -8.13 10.34
CA ALA A 436 -13.72 -7.42 10.14
C ALA A 436 -13.26 -7.44 8.66
N LEU A 437 -13.45 -8.57 7.97
CA LEU A 437 -13.18 -8.71 6.53
C LEU A 437 -14.12 -7.87 5.68
N LYS A 438 -15.42 -7.82 6.01
CA LYS A 438 -16.41 -7.00 5.31
C LYS A 438 -16.11 -5.51 5.43
N LEU A 439 -15.76 -5.03 6.64
CA LEU A 439 -15.33 -3.66 6.87
C LEU A 439 -14.02 -3.33 6.12
N HIS A 440 -13.09 -4.29 6.04
CA HIS A 440 -11.88 -4.13 5.22
C HIS A 440 -12.21 -4.05 3.72
N TRP A 441 -13.08 -4.93 3.20
CA TRP A 441 -13.56 -4.87 1.82
C TRP A 441 -14.22 -3.52 1.51
N MET A 442 -15.08 -3.01 2.38
CA MET A 442 -15.72 -1.68 2.21
C MET A 442 -14.70 -0.54 2.10
N ARG A 443 -13.59 -0.59 2.86
CA ARG A 443 -12.48 0.37 2.69
C ARG A 443 -11.81 0.21 1.33
N CYS A 444 -11.60 -1.02 0.87
CA CYS A 444 -11.03 -1.29 -0.45
C CYS A 444 -11.92 -0.82 -1.61
N CYS A 445 -13.24 -0.96 -1.49
CA CYS A 445 -14.21 -0.43 -2.46
C CYS A 445 -14.12 1.10 -2.56
N TRP A 446 -13.92 1.80 -1.44
CA TRP A 446 -13.69 3.26 -1.44
C TRP A 446 -12.40 3.64 -2.19
N VAL A 447 -11.31 2.88 -2.01
CA VAL A 447 -10.06 3.13 -2.75
C VAL A 447 -10.24 2.88 -4.24
N PHE A 448 -11.00 1.84 -4.61
CA PHE A 448 -11.35 1.58 -6.01
C PHE A 448 -12.15 2.74 -6.62
N ASP A 449 -13.17 3.25 -5.91
CA ASP A 449 -13.93 4.42 -6.36
C ASP A 449 -13.05 5.68 -6.50
N TYR A 450 -12.11 5.88 -5.58
CA TYR A 450 -11.16 7.00 -5.65
C TYR A 450 -10.23 6.88 -6.87
N TRP A 451 -9.74 5.68 -7.17
CA TRP A 451 -8.82 5.43 -8.30
C TRP A 451 -9.54 5.37 -9.65
N SER A 452 -10.77 4.86 -9.72
CA SER A 452 -11.54 4.81 -10.98
C SER A 452 -11.87 6.20 -11.53
N GLN A 453 -11.92 7.21 -10.66
CA GLN A 453 -12.16 8.60 -11.01
C GLN A 453 -10.91 9.35 -11.49
N SER A 454 -9.72 8.70 -11.56
CA SER A 454 -8.44 9.39 -11.81
C SER A 454 -8.32 10.08 -13.18
N THR A 455 -9.23 9.83 -14.14
CA THR A 455 -9.33 10.55 -15.42
C THR A 455 -10.34 11.70 -15.41
N SER A 456 -10.99 11.98 -14.28
CA SER A 456 -12.07 12.97 -14.13
C SER A 456 -11.62 14.19 -13.34
N ASN A 457 -11.98 15.39 -13.78
CA ASN A 457 -11.69 16.66 -13.09
C ASN A 457 -12.27 16.76 -11.67
N THR A 458 -13.24 15.92 -11.32
CA THR A 458 -13.91 15.95 -10.01
C THR A 458 -14.01 14.55 -9.42
N HIS A 459 -13.33 14.33 -8.31
CA HIS A 459 -13.50 13.16 -7.45
C HIS A 459 -14.70 13.39 -6.52
N ALA A 460 -15.79 12.68 -6.78
CA ALA A 460 -16.93 12.53 -5.88
C ALA A 460 -16.64 11.41 -4.88
N LEU A 461 -16.15 11.76 -3.69
CA LEU A 461 -15.76 10.78 -2.69
C LEU A 461 -16.96 10.19 -1.94
N SER A 462 -16.99 8.86 -1.83
CA SER A 462 -17.93 8.15 -0.98
C SER A 462 -17.72 8.51 0.51
N ASP A 463 -18.81 8.57 1.26
CA ASP A 463 -18.85 8.89 2.69
C ASP A 463 -18.05 7.86 3.51
N LEU A 464 -16.93 8.30 4.09
CA LEU A 464 -16.00 7.45 4.85
C LEU A 464 -16.69 6.68 5.99
N SER A 465 -17.74 7.24 6.61
CA SER A 465 -18.50 6.57 7.67
C SER A 465 -19.24 5.31 7.18
N LYS A 466 -19.52 5.24 5.89
CA LYS A 466 -20.16 4.08 5.23
C LYS A 466 -19.14 3.10 4.66
N CYS A 467 -17.85 3.39 4.76
CA CYS A 467 -16.79 2.59 4.16
C CYS A 467 -15.84 1.95 5.18
N GLY A 468 -16.24 1.86 6.47
CA GLY A 468 -15.44 1.20 7.51
C GLY A 468 -14.43 2.12 8.22
N TRP A 469 -14.69 3.43 8.22
CA TRP A 469 -14.03 4.43 9.06
C TRP A 469 -15.06 5.15 9.93
N GLN A 470 -14.59 5.92 10.91
CA GLN A 470 -15.38 6.91 11.65
C GLN A 470 -14.57 8.20 11.80
N ILE A 471 -15.25 9.33 12.00
CA ILE A 471 -14.60 10.63 12.22
C ILE A 471 -14.86 11.07 13.66
N THR A 472 -13.78 11.18 14.45
CA THR A 472 -13.79 11.56 15.86
C THR A 472 -12.86 12.76 16.03
N ASP A 473 -13.32 13.89 16.58
CA ASP A 473 -12.50 15.09 16.81
C ASP A 473 -11.67 15.56 15.58
N ASN A 474 -12.29 15.57 14.40
CA ASN A 474 -11.66 15.84 13.08
C ASN A 474 -10.50 14.88 12.71
N ARG A 475 -10.42 13.70 13.32
CA ARG A 475 -9.48 12.63 12.97
C ARG A 475 -10.23 11.43 12.40
N LEU A 476 -9.61 10.76 11.44
CA LEU A 476 -10.14 9.50 10.92
C LEU A 476 -9.65 8.33 11.77
N GLU A 477 -10.58 7.51 12.22
CA GLU A 477 -10.33 6.26 12.93
C GLU A 477 -10.88 5.08 12.12
N ILE A 478 -10.25 3.91 12.23
CA ILE A 478 -10.68 2.72 11.50
C ILE A 478 -11.67 1.92 12.36
N VAL A 479 -12.84 1.62 11.79
CA VAL A 479 -13.79 0.67 12.39
C VAL A 479 -13.32 -0.73 12.02
N TRP A 480 -12.61 -1.37 12.95
CA TRP A 480 -11.99 -2.68 12.73
C TRP A 480 -12.99 -3.85 12.77
N ASP A 481 -14.06 -3.72 13.57
CA ASP A 481 -15.08 -4.73 13.76
C ASP A 481 -16.41 -4.08 14.20
N THR A 482 -17.48 -4.86 14.26
CA THR A 482 -18.77 -4.42 14.81
C THR A 482 -18.71 -4.31 16.33
N VAL A 483 -19.48 -3.35 16.88
CA VAL A 483 -19.67 -3.19 18.33
C VAL A 483 -20.20 -4.47 18.98
N LEU A 484 -21.05 -5.23 18.27
CA LEU A 484 -21.58 -6.52 18.74
C LEU A 484 -20.47 -7.57 18.88
N ASN A 485 -19.55 -7.68 17.91
CA ASN A 485 -18.46 -8.64 18.00
C ASN A 485 -17.42 -8.22 19.05
N PHE A 486 -17.07 -6.93 19.16
CA PHE A 486 -16.22 -6.44 20.26
C PHE A 486 -16.80 -6.82 21.63
N GLN A 487 -18.11 -6.62 21.85
CA GLN A 487 -18.77 -7.04 23.08
C GLN A 487 -18.82 -8.56 23.28
N LYS A 488 -18.87 -9.35 22.19
CA LYS A 488 -18.75 -10.82 22.26
C LYS A 488 -17.35 -11.22 22.74
N VAL A 489 -16.30 -10.66 22.15
CA VAL A 489 -14.90 -10.91 22.51
C VAL A 489 -14.61 -10.45 23.94
N GLU A 490 -15.04 -9.25 24.35
CA GLU A 490 -14.88 -8.77 25.73
C GLU A 490 -15.52 -9.71 26.77
N LYS A 491 -16.76 -10.15 26.55
CA LYS A 491 -17.46 -11.10 27.45
C LYS A 491 -16.75 -12.45 27.50
N THR A 492 -16.26 -12.93 26.36
CA THR A 492 -15.46 -14.16 26.27
C THR A 492 -14.17 -14.02 27.09
N VAL A 493 -13.36 -12.99 26.83
CA VAL A 493 -12.12 -12.73 27.57
C VAL A 493 -12.40 -12.55 29.06
N GLU A 494 -13.45 -11.84 29.44
CA GLU A 494 -13.88 -11.68 30.83
C GLU A 494 -14.17 -13.04 31.49
N TRP A 495 -14.91 -13.92 30.82
CA TRP A 495 -15.22 -15.26 31.30
C TRP A 495 -13.95 -16.12 31.48
N TYR A 496 -13.05 -16.12 30.49
CA TYR A 496 -11.80 -16.90 30.52
C TYR A 496 -10.82 -16.38 31.59
N THR A 497 -10.77 -15.07 31.85
CA THR A 497 -9.79 -14.44 32.74
C THR A 497 -10.27 -14.22 34.19
N LYS A 498 -11.56 -13.98 34.43
CA LYS A 498 -12.09 -13.79 35.80
C LYS A 498 -12.52 -15.10 36.46
N GLY A 499 -13.01 -16.06 35.67
CA GLY A 499 -13.43 -17.38 36.11
C GLY A 499 -14.51 -17.38 37.22
N CYS A 500 -14.68 -18.53 37.88
CA CYS A 500 -15.54 -18.65 39.06
C CYS A 500 -14.77 -18.48 40.37
N GLY A 501 -15.44 -17.99 41.42
CA GLY A 501 -14.94 -17.91 42.80
C GLY A 501 -15.68 -18.82 43.80
N CYS A 502 -16.28 -19.91 43.31
CA CYS A 502 -17.08 -20.85 44.10
C CYS A 502 -16.23 -21.58 45.14
N LYS A 503 -16.59 -21.42 46.42
CA LYS A 503 -15.89 -22.05 47.55
C LYS A 503 -16.28 -23.51 47.80
N THR A 504 -17.35 -23.99 47.16
CA THR A 504 -17.95 -25.33 47.39
C THR A 504 -17.73 -26.29 46.21
N GLY A 505 -16.79 -25.99 45.31
CA GLY A 505 -16.55 -26.72 44.07
C GLY A 505 -17.63 -26.50 42.98
N CYS A 506 -17.27 -26.74 41.72
CA CYS A 506 -18.09 -26.46 40.54
C CYS A 506 -19.21 -27.49 40.26
N LYS A 507 -19.48 -28.39 41.22
CA LYS A 507 -20.42 -29.52 41.09
C LYS A 507 -21.91 -29.14 41.09
N THR A 508 -22.28 -27.89 41.37
CA THR A 508 -23.69 -27.48 41.49
C THR A 508 -24.06 -26.39 40.48
N ASN A 509 -25.35 -26.30 40.12
CA ASN A 509 -25.90 -25.25 39.26
C ASN A 509 -25.85 -23.83 39.89
N ARG A 510 -25.22 -23.69 41.08
CA ARG A 510 -24.88 -22.40 41.70
C ARG A 510 -23.55 -21.84 41.18
N CYS A 511 -22.73 -22.63 40.50
CA CYS A 511 -21.50 -22.15 39.87
C CYS A 511 -21.85 -21.29 38.64
N LYS A 512 -21.29 -20.08 38.54
CA LYS A 512 -21.54 -19.18 37.40
C LYS A 512 -21.11 -19.78 36.07
N CYS A 513 -19.91 -20.39 35.99
CA CYS A 513 -19.44 -21.09 34.80
C CYS A 513 -20.36 -22.27 34.42
N ARG A 514 -20.97 -22.94 35.40
CA ARG A 514 -21.95 -24.00 35.14
C ARG A 514 -23.32 -23.45 34.73
N LYS A 515 -23.76 -22.31 35.26
CA LYS A 515 -25.02 -21.68 34.86
C LYS A 515 -24.96 -21.14 33.41
N ALA A 516 -23.79 -20.68 32.99
CA ALA A 516 -23.53 -20.25 31.60
C ALA A 516 -23.63 -21.41 30.57
N GLN A 517 -23.62 -22.68 30.99
CA GLN A 517 -23.86 -23.84 30.11
C GLN A 517 -25.16 -23.73 29.29
N ASN A 518 -26.16 -22.99 29.79
CA ASN A 518 -27.44 -22.81 29.12
C ASN A 518 -27.43 -21.70 28.03
N GLU A 519 -26.34 -20.94 27.89
CA GLU A 519 -26.27 -19.69 27.13
C GLU A 519 -24.97 -19.58 26.28
N ASN A 520 -24.55 -20.70 25.65
CA ASN A 520 -23.43 -20.83 24.68
C ASN A 520 -22.01 -21.07 25.25
N CYS A 521 -21.79 -22.05 26.15
CA CYS A 521 -20.41 -22.52 26.43
C CYS A 521 -20.32 -23.98 26.92
N ASP A 522 -19.26 -24.67 26.48
CA ASP A 522 -18.93 -26.10 26.67
C ASP A 522 -18.72 -26.60 28.12
N GLY A 523 -19.04 -25.79 29.14
CA GLY A 523 -19.22 -26.26 30.50
C GLY A 523 -17.97 -26.48 31.37
N PHE A 524 -16.79 -26.29 30.79
CA PHE A 524 -15.53 -26.19 31.54
C PHE A 524 -15.40 -24.82 32.23
N CYS A 525 -14.50 -24.72 33.20
CA CYS A 525 -14.09 -23.43 33.78
C CYS A 525 -12.82 -22.97 33.08
N GLY A 526 -12.82 -21.73 32.57
CA GLY A 526 -11.63 -21.11 31.95
C GLY A 526 -10.43 -20.99 32.90
N PRO A 527 -9.23 -20.72 32.37
CA PRO A 527 -7.97 -20.74 33.12
C PRO A 527 -7.89 -19.70 34.25
N GLY A 528 -8.66 -18.61 34.19
CA GLY A 528 -8.83 -17.65 35.28
C GLY A 528 -9.65 -18.16 36.47
N CYS A 529 -10.00 -19.45 36.52
CA CYS A 529 -10.78 -20.07 37.59
C CYS A 529 -10.12 -19.94 38.97
N LYS A 530 -10.85 -19.37 39.94
CA LYS A 530 -10.42 -19.22 41.34
C LYS A 530 -11.21 -20.15 42.28
N CYS A 531 -11.85 -21.18 41.73
CA CYS A 531 -12.63 -22.15 42.47
C CYS A 531 -11.71 -23.21 43.12
N VAL A 532 -11.78 -23.33 44.45
CA VAL A 532 -11.03 -24.35 45.21
C VAL A 532 -11.55 -25.74 44.81
N ASN A 533 -10.63 -26.64 44.42
CA ASN A 533 -10.93 -27.97 43.90
C ASN A 533 -11.99 -27.93 42.78
N CYS A 534 -11.69 -27.17 41.72
CA CYS A 534 -12.55 -27.06 40.55
C CYS A 534 -12.61 -28.40 39.78
N PHE A 535 -13.80 -29.00 39.69
CA PHE A 535 -14.05 -30.23 38.94
C PHE A 535 -14.27 -30.02 37.43
N ASN A 536 -14.08 -28.80 36.94
CA ASN A 536 -14.38 -28.39 35.57
C ASN A 536 -13.13 -27.82 34.85
N VAL A 537 -11.93 -28.01 35.41
CA VAL A 537 -10.66 -27.76 34.69
C VAL A 537 -10.27 -29.07 34.00
N PRO A 538 -9.85 -29.06 32.72
CA PRO A 538 -9.40 -30.28 32.04
C PRO A 538 -8.14 -30.86 32.69
N ASP A 539 -8.02 -32.18 32.62
CA ASP A 539 -6.93 -32.95 33.26
C ASP A 539 -5.70 -32.94 32.35
N SER A 540 -4.54 -32.49 32.85
CA SER A 540 -3.32 -32.29 32.06
C SER A 540 -2.51 -33.58 31.96
N GLY A 541 -3.00 -34.55 31.17
CA GLY A 541 -2.36 -35.86 30.95
C GLY A 541 -1.44 -35.93 29.73
N ASP A 542 -0.29 -36.59 29.89
CA ASP A 542 0.80 -36.67 28.91
C ASP A 542 0.44 -37.30 27.56
N GLN A 543 0.82 -36.64 26.45
CA GLN A 543 1.25 -37.29 25.21
C GLN A 543 2.38 -36.48 24.55
N VAL A 544 3.63 -36.91 24.79
CA VAL A 544 4.80 -36.44 24.04
C VAL A 544 4.96 -37.33 22.81
N LEU A 545 4.77 -36.77 21.61
CA LEU A 545 5.20 -37.40 20.36
C LEU A 545 6.33 -36.56 19.76
N ASP A 546 7.49 -37.20 19.69
CA ASP A 546 8.73 -36.64 19.15
C ASP A 546 8.68 -36.67 17.61
N MET A 547 8.80 -35.49 17.00
CA MET A 547 9.06 -35.34 15.56
C MET A 547 9.96 -34.12 15.34
N SER A 548 11.27 -34.38 15.31
CA SER A 548 12.25 -33.44 14.76
C SER A 548 11.98 -33.20 13.27
N ILE A 549 11.81 -31.94 12.88
CA ILE A 549 11.90 -31.49 11.48
C ILE A 549 12.89 -30.33 11.46
N ASP A 550 13.92 -30.45 10.62
CA ASP A 550 14.96 -29.42 10.47
C ASP A 550 14.37 -28.12 9.94
N LEU A 551 14.86 -27.00 10.49
CA LEU A 551 14.29 -25.66 10.29
C LEU A 551 15.31 -24.73 9.61
N ASP A 552 16.03 -25.30 8.62
CA ASP A 552 16.95 -24.60 7.73
C ASP A 552 16.32 -24.45 6.34
N ASP A 553 15.38 -23.51 6.20
CA ASP A 553 15.19 -22.71 4.98
C ASP A 553 14.10 -21.62 5.16
N VAL A 554 14.27 -20.49 4.47
CA VAL A 554 13.34 -19.35 4.35
C VAL A 554 13.17 -18.42 5.57
N ILE A 555 14.28 -17.83 6.04
CA ILE A 555 14.29 -16.40 6.46
C ILE A 555 15.56 -15.73 5.92
N SER A 556 15.44 -14.98 4.82
CA SER A 556 16.40 -13.95 4.43
C SER A 556 15.78 -12.58 4.76
N ASP A 557 16.11 -12.08 5.95
CA ASP A 557 15.65 -10.77 6.42
C ASP A 557 16.59 -9.68 5.89
N ASP A 558 16.49 -9.40 4.59
CA ASP A 558 17.29 -8.37 3.92
C ASP A 558 16.73 -6.97 4.25
N THR A 559 17.05 -6.51 5.46
CA THR A 559 16.90 -5.10 5.83
C THR A 559 18.04 -4.28 5.21
N GLU A 560 17.91 -3.94 3.93
CA GLU A 560 18.71 -2.86 3.35
C GLU A 560 18.26 -1.52 3.93
N GLU A 561 18.93 -1.10 5.01
CA GLU A 561 18.97 0.31 5.39
C GLU A 561 19.72 1.10 4.30
N PHE A 562 19.21 2.29 3.98
CA PHE A 562 19.86 3.18 3.02
C PHE A 562 21.12 3.81 3.63
N GLU A 563 22.24 3.09 3.57
CA GLU A 563 23.57 3.67 3.73
C GLU A 563 24.00 4.33 2.40
N ASP A 564 24.15 5.65 2.42
CA ASP A 564 24.85 6.40 1.38
C ASP A 564 26.36 6.21 1.51
N PRO A 565 27.14 6.37 0.42
CA PRO A 565 28.54 5.92 0.39
C PRO A 565 29.45 6.64 1.40
N VAL A 566 30.24 5.84 2.11
CA VAL A 566 31.36 6.28 2.93
C VAL A 566 32.40 6.99 2.06
N GLU A 567 32.86 8.17 2.48
CA GLU A 567 34.04 8.81 1.91
C GLU A 567 35.26 7.91 2.15
N VAL A 568 35.81 7.31 1.09
CA VAL A 568 37.09 6.60 1.15
C VAL A 568 38.20 7.64 1.04
N GLU A 569 38.86 7.93 2.16
CA GLU A 569 40.12 8.66 2.17
C GLU A 569 41.12 7.98 1.21
N GLN A 570 41.74 8.77 0.33
CA GLN A 570 42.75 8.27 -0.59
C GLN A 570 43.99 7.83 0.20
N PRO A 571 44.49 6.58 0.02
CA PRO A 571 45.80 6.23 0.54
C PRO A 571 46.88 6.90 -0.32
N GLU A 572 47.79 7.64 0.34
CA GLU A 572 49.03 8.11 -0.28
C GLU A 572 49.84 6.92 -0.82
N LEU A 573 50.13 6.92 -2.12
CA LEU A 573 51.07 6.00 -2.72
C LEU A 573 51.98 6.74 -3.71
N ASP A 574 53.11 7.19 -3.17
CA ASP A 574 54.28 7.56 -3.95
C ASP A 574 54.79 6.37 -4.78
N GLY A 575 55.16 6.65 -6.04
CA GLY A 575 56.25 5.94 -6.70
C GLY A 575 55.90 5.05 -7.89
N LEU A 576 56.33 5.54 -9.07
CA LEU A 576 56.72 4.79 -10.27
C LEU A 576 55.60 4.06 -11.05
N VAL A 577 55.54 4.05 -12.38
CA VAL A 577 56.03 4.85 -13.52
C VAL A 577 55.63 4.02 -14.76
N GLU A 578 55.35 4.70 -15.87
CA GLU A 578 55.22 4.16 -17.25
C GLU A 578 53.97 3.36 -17.70
N GLN A 579 53.20 4.07 -18.54
CA GLN A 579 52.90 3.75 -19.96
C GLN A 579 51.52 3.17 -20.36
N LEU A 580 50.82 3.99 -21.18
CA LEU A 580 49.92 3.65 -22.29
C LEU A 580 48.51 3.11 -21.92
N ASP A 581 47.41 3.53 -22.55
CA ASP A 581 47.15 4.68 -23.44
C ASP A 581 45.61 4.84 -23.60
N GLN A 582 45.12 6.04 -23.96
CA GLN A 582 43.85 6.34 -24.68
C GLN A 582 42.54 5.59 -24.27
N THR A 583 41.45 6.28 -23.89
CA THR A 583 40.80 7.36 -24.68
C THR A 583 39.93 8.28 -23.82
N ASP A 584 40.00 9.57 -24.11
CA ASP A 584 39.09 10.62 -23.61
C ASP A 584 37.71 10.57 -24.27
N ASP A 585 36.71 11.18 -23.62
CA ASP A 585 36.10 12.42 -24.17
C ASP A 585 35.16 13.09 -23.15
N TYR A 586 35.68 14.15 -22.51
CA TYR A 586 34.89 15.16 -21.80
C TYR A 586 34.38 16.20 -22.81
N TRP A 587 33.08 16.53 -22.77
CA TRP A 587 32.57 17.73 -23.45
C TRP A 587 31.84 18.67 -22.50
N LEU A 588 32.58 19.70 -22.08
CA LEU A 588 32.06 20.92 -21.47
C LEU A 588 31.41 21.79 -22.56
N PHE A 589 30.29 22.45 -22.24
CA PHE A 589 29.77 23.55 -23.04
C PHE A 589 30.14 24.90 -22.42
N SER A 590 30.91 25.69 -23.16
CA SER A 590 31.13 27.11 -22.89
C SER A 590 29.96 27.93 -23.44
N THR A 591 29.48 28.88 -22.65
CA THR A 591 28.63 29.98 -23.11
C THR A 591 29.46 31.00 -23.87
N GLU A 592 29.09 31.34 -25.12
CA GLU A 592 29.12 32.71 -25.65
C GLU A 592 28.50 32.82 -27.07
N GLU A 593 28.04 34.03 -27.39
CA GLU A 593 27.56 34.56 -28.68
C GLU A 593 26.14 34.21 -29.21
N ILE A 594 25.25 35.21 -29.00
CA ILE A 594 23.99 35.59 -29.70
C ILE A 594 22.70 34.85 -29.32
#